data_AF-A0A9Q1B5I1-F1
#
_entry.id   AF-A0A9Q1B5I1-F1
#
_cell.length_a   1.000
_cell.length_b   1.000
_cell.length_c   1.000
_cell.angle_alpha   90.00
_cell.angle_beta   90.00
_cell.angle_gamma   90.00
#
_symmetry.space_group_name_H-M   'P 1'
#
loop_
_entity.id
_entity.type
_entity.pdbx_description
1 polymer ?
#
loop_
_entity_poly.entity_id
_entity_poly.type
_entity_poly.pdbx_seq_one_letter_code
_entity_poly.pdbx_strand_id
1 'polypeptide(L)'
;MDMPFDSMASASNTDSKPHHRHSRDTSTSTDSEDTDSQTSPAENLKQYSQMVQNIAKVMDLHVAPLDSDKSCKIFGHLNKRQRPPLCLGFIPALLKRSKVALNNPSSIPLMPRRIDNLYRTHGEETTFLSKHPLPNSVIVNASQNRAKSSSMSTPSNRESKKLDLIGRRHYSLASFALRNSNYLCAMQAYTRHVLLKMLPVLDALPDDLRDKATSYHAEALSLLDYETIAAQHAADAASRQLATAVFLHRHAWLRTANITDNARNRIEDSPFDGEGLFASSTDESLDNNQKMRKAAKSYAYYGASKQCSFRFQQQQPSWHRSNQAYQHRNPGCYSQPASSQPFHRHSVQSRQRQCQSSRRFDRKQKA
;
A
#
# COMPACT_ATOMS: atom_id res chain seq x y z
N MET A 1 19.67 -42.57 1.33
CA MET A 1 20.47 -41.99 0.23
C MET A 1 20.89 -40.62 0.70
N ASP A 2 21.95 -40.62 1.49
CA ASP A 2 22.53 -39.45 2.13
C ASP A 2 23.59 -38.89 1.19
N MET A 3 23.41 -37.64 0.77
CA MET A 3 24.42 -36.90 0.01
C MET A 3 25.17 -36.00 1.00
N PRO A 4 26.49 -36.17 1.17
CA PRO A 4 27.29 -35.28 2.00
C PRO A 4 27.55 -33.98 1.24
N PHE A 5 27.28 -32.86 1.92
CA PHE A 5 27.61 -31.53 1.43
C PHE A 5 29.01 -31.19 1.93
N ASP A 6 30.01 -31.42 1.07
CA ASP A 6 31.41 -31.14 1.42
C ASP A 6 31.69 -29.65 1.47
N SER A 7 32.37 -29.30 2.56
CA SER A 7 32.88 -28.01 2.94
C SER A 7 34.11 -27.66 2.10
N MET A 8 34.09 -26.54 1.38
CA MET A 8 35.31 -25.89 0.90
C MET A 8 35.40 -24.48 1.46
N ALA A 9 36.21 -24.35 2.50
CA ALA A 9 36.90 -23.13 2.84
C ALA A 9 38.25 -23.12 2.11
N SER A 10 38.56 -22.04 1.41
CA SER A 10 39.94 -21.65 1.11
C SER A 10 40.04 -20.15 1.02
N ALA A 11 40.83 -19.60 1.93
CA ALA A 11 41.27 -18.22 1.94
C ALA A 11 42.53 -18.07 1.08
N SER A 12 42.64 -16.96 0.37
CA SER A 12 43.94 -16.38 0.04
C SER A 12 43.80 -14.88 -0.21
N ASN A 13 44.29 -14.11 0.76
CA ASN A 13 44.67 -12.71 0.61
C ASN A 13 45.83 -12.59 -0.40
N THR A 14 45.74 -11.65 -1.33
CA THR A 14 46.92 -11.02 -1.92
C THR A 14 46.72 -9.52 -2.03
N ASP A 15 47.55 -8.85 -1.25
CA ASP A 15 47.90 -7.44 -1.21
C ASP A 15 48.55 -7.00 -2.53
N SER A 16 48.13 -5.88 -3.12
CA SER A 16 48.84 -5.21 -4.23
C SER A 16 48.42 -3.74 -4.37
N LYS A 17 49.43 -2.87 -4.23
CA LYS A 17 49.44 -1.40 -4.36
C LYS A 17 48.98 -0.86 -5.73
N PRO A 18 48.61 0.43 -5.81
CA PRO A 18 48.10 1.05 -7.04
C PRO A 18 49.23 1.58 -7.93
N HIS A 19 49.16 1.28 -9.23
CA HIS A 19 49.92 1.97 -10.26
C HIS A 19 49.00 2.81 -11.13
N HIS A 20 49.27 4.12 -11.16
CA HIS A 20 48.80 5.04 -12.19
C HIS A 20 49.29 4.59 -13.57
N ARG A 21 48.37 4.46 -14.54
CA ARG A 21 48.68 4.71 -15.95
C ARG A 21 47.44 5.13 -16.73
N HIS A 22 47.55 6.30 -17.34
CA HIS A 22 46.68 6.77 -18.40
C HIS A 22 46.73 5.81 -19.58
N SER A 23 45.57 5.43 -20.11
CA SER A 23 45.41 5.10 -21.52
C SER A 23 44.01 5.51 -21.96
N ARG A 24 43.95 6.50 -22.84
CA ARG A 24 42.90 6.58 -23.86
C ARG A 24 43.01 5.31 -24.68
N ASP A 25 41.87 4.71 -25.02
CA ASP A 25 41.48 4.46 -26.41
C ASP A 25 40.18 3.64 -26.47
N THR A 26 39.24 4.20 -27.24
CA THR A 26 38.29 3.49 -28.12
C THR A 26 37.31 2.49 -27.49
N SER A 27 36.22 3.02 -26.92
CA SER A 27 34.98 2.27 -26.72
C SER A 27 34.17 2.28 -28.03
N THR A 28 34.33 1.23 -28.83
CA THR A 28 33.38 0.91 -29.90
C THR A 28 32.10 0.40 -29.24
N SER A 29 31.10 1.28 -29.15
CA SER A 29 29.75 0.94 -28.71
C SER A 29 29.11 0.03 -29.76
N THR A 30 29.11 -1.27 -29.54
CA THR A 30 28.16 -2.18 -30.19
C THR A 30 26.80 -1.95 -29.53
N ASP A 31 26.01 -1.05 -30.12
CA ASP A 31 24.56 -1.02 -29.94
C ASP A 31 24.01 -2.34 -30.48
N SER A 32 23.89 -3.33 -29.61
CA SER A 32 22.97 -4.43 -29.82
C SER A 32 21.57 -3.86 -29.59
N GLU A 33 20.96 -3.38 -30.67
CA GLU A 33 19.53 -3.12 -30.75
C GLU A 33 18.79 -4.42 -30.43
N ASP A 34 18.46 -4.63 -29.15
CA ASP A 34 17.35 -5.47 -28.75
C ASP A 34 16.10 -4.85 -29.36
N THR A 35 15.79 -5.29 -30.58
CA THR A 35 14.56 -5.00 -31.30
C THR A 35 13.44 -5.75 -30.59
N ASP A 36 13.08 -5.24 -29.40
CA ASP A 36 11.91 -5.65 -28.65
C ASP A 36 10.72 -5.35 -29.55
N SER A 37 10.23 -6.41 -30.18
CA SER A 37 9.18 -6.37 -31.19
C SER A 37 7.91 -5.95 -30.49
N GLN A 38 7.70 -4.64 -30.36
CA GLN A 38 6.62 -4.02 -29.62
C GLN A 38 5.30 -4.33 -30.34
N THR A 39 4.76 -5.52 -30.09
CA THR A 39 3.41 -5.93 -30.50
C THR A 39 2.44 -4.85 -30.06
N SER A 40 1.54 -4.47 -30.96
CA SER A 40 0.61 -3.37 -30.73
C SER A 40 -0.19 -3.64 -29.44
N PRO A 41 -0.45 -2.64 -28.57
CA PRO A 41 -1.25 -2.82 -27.36
C PRO A 41 -2.60 -3.51 -27.59
N ALA A 42 -3.17 -3.36 -28.80
CA ALA A 42 -4.41 -4.01 -29.19
C ALA A 42 -4.28 -5.54 -29.39
N GLU A 43 -3.14 -6.02 -29.88
CA GLU A 43 -2.86 -7.45 -30.08
C GLU A 43 -2.66 -8.15 -28.74
N ASN A 44 -1.95 -7.50 -27.81
CA ASN A 44 -1.74 -7.98 -26.45
C ASN A 44 -3.06 -8.16 -25.69
N LEU A 45 -4.00 -7.21 -25.84
CA LEU A 45 -5.34 -7.32 -25.24
C LEU A 45 -6.14 -8.49 -25.81
N LYS A 46 -6.04 -8.76 -27.12
CA LYS A 46 -6.76 -9.88 -27.75
C LYS A 46 -6.22 -11.22 -27.27
N GLN A 47 -4.90 -11.38 -27.24
CA GLN A 47 -4.24 -12.60 -26.75
C GLN A 47 -4.56 -12.83 -25.27
N TYR A 48 -4.48 -11.79 -24.42
CA TYR A 48 -4.86 -11.88 -23.01
C TYR A 48 -6.34 -12.28 -22.85
N SER A 49 -7.23 -11.69 -23.64
CA SER A 49 -8.66 -12.01 -23.63
C SER A 49 -8.91 -13.49 -23.95
N GLN A 50 -8.19 -14.03 -24.94
CA GLN A 50 -8.29 -15.43 -25.33
C GLN A 50 -7.77 -16.35 -24.22
N MET A 51 -6.64 -16.01 -23.61
CA MET A 51 -6.10 -16.76 -22.48
C MET A 51 -7.09 -16.80 -21.31
N VAL A 52 -7.69 -15.66 -20.93
CA VAL A 52 -8.67 -15.61 -19.84
C VAL A 52 -9.90 -16.49 -20.15
N GLN A 53 -10.35 -16.53 -21.41
CA GLN A 53 -11.42 -17.45 -21.83
C GLN A 53 -11.00 -18.91 -21.70
N ASN A 54 -9.77 -19.26 -22.10
CA ASN A 54 -9.24 -20.61 -21.96
C ASN A 54 -9.19 -21.03 -20.49
N ILE A 55 -8.63 -20.19 -19.61
CA ILE A 55 -8.57 -20.43 -18.16
C ILE A 55 -9.97 -20.67 -17.61
N ALA A 56 -10.94 -19.81 -17.95
CA ALA A 56 -12.28 -19.93 -17.45
C ALA A 56 -12.97 -21.22 -17.91
N LYS A 57 -12.78 -21.59 -19.18
CA LYS A 57 -13.31 -22.84 -19.74
C LYS A 57 -12.71 -24.07 -19.04
N VAL A 58 -11.41 -24.08 -18.77
CA VAL A 58 -10.72 -25.19 -18.10
C VAL A 58 -11.12 -25.30 -16.63
N MET A 59 -11.30 -24.16 -15.95
CA MET A 59 -11.63 -24.09 -14.53
C MET A 59 -13.14 -24.12 -14.25
N ASP A 60 -13.97 -24.31 -15.28
CA ASP A 60 -15.44 -24.23 -15.21
C ASP A 60 -15.93 -22.94 -14.52
N LEU A 61 -15.25 -21.83 -14.82
CA LEU A 61 -15.60 -20.51 -14.33
C LEU A 61 -16.55 -19.82 -15.30
N HIS A 62 -17.60 -19.22 -14.75
CA HIS A 62 -18.52 -18.41 -15.53
C HIS A 62 -17.80 -17.17 -16.08
N VAL A 63 -17.80 -17.02 -17.41
CA VAL A 63 -17.39 -15.80 -18.10
C VAL A 63 -18.65 -15.07 -18.54
N ALA A 64 -18.94 -13.96 -17.89
CA ALA A 64 -19.96 -13.05 -18.40
C ALA A 64 -19.33 -12.22 -19.52
N PRO A 65 -19.89 -12.19 -20.75
CA PRO A 65 -19.70 -11.03 -21.60
C PRO A 65 -20.16 -9.83 -20.76
N LEU A 66 -19.33 -8.79 -20.62
CA LEU A 66 -19.85 -7.54 -20.09
C LEU A 66 -20.94 -7.12 -21.05
N ASP A 67 -22.21 -7.24 -20.64
CA ASP A 67 -23.33 -6.79 -21.42
C ASP A 67 -22.99 -5.39 -21.91
N SER A 68 -22.91 -5.23 -23.23
CA SER A 68 -22.65 -3.95 -23.88
C SER A 68 -23.91 -3.09 -23.76
N ASP A 69 -24.39 -2.90 -22.54
CA ASP A 69 -25.72 -2.39 -22.31
C ASP A 69 -25.65 -0.88 -22.21
N LYS A 70 -26.32 -0.25 -23.18
CA LYS A 70 -26.50 1.20 -23.35
C LYS A 70 -25.21 1.94 -23.70
N SER A 71 -24.60 1.60 -24.85
CA SER A 71 -23.68 2.52 -25.51
C SER A 71 -24.36 3.90 -25.62
N CYS A 72 -23.81 4.89 -24.91
CA CYS A 72 -24.23 6.28 -25.06
C CYS A 72 -24.23 6.59 -26.57
N LYS A 73 -25.39 6.89 -27.15
CA LYS A 73 -25.53 7.13 -28.62
C LYS A 73 -24.56 8.22 -29.11
N ILE A 74 -24.13 9.09 -28.21
CA ILE A 74 -23.19 10.20 -28.44
C ILE A 74 -21.74 9.68 -28.65
N PHE A 75 -21.32 8.61 -27.97
CA PHE A 75 -19.94 8.10 -28.01
C PHE A 75 -19.78 6.73 -28.70
N GLY A 76 -20.84 6.25 -29.38
CA GLY A 76 -20.84 4.95 -30.05
C GLY A 76 -19.78 4.77 -31.14
N HIS A 77 -19.16 5.84 -31.63
CA HIS A 77 -18.05 5.79 -32.59
C HIS A 77 -16.67 5.72 -31.91
N LEU A 78 -16.51 6.27 -30.70
CA LEU A 78 -15.25 6.21 -29.95
C LEU A 78 -15.05 4.86 -29.26
N ASN A 79 -16.13 4.19 -28.85
CA ASN A 79 -16.06 2.90 -28.16
C ASN A 79 -15.94 1.67 -29.08
N LYS A 80 -15.97 1.84 -30.42
CA LYS A 80 -15.88 0.70 -31.37
C LYS A 80 -14.54 -0.03 -31.35
N ARG A 81 -13.50 0.54 -30.74
CA ARG A 81 -12.14 -0.03 -30.76
C ARG A 81 -11.77 -0.87 -29.55
N GLN A 82 -12.55 -0.86 -28.47
CA GLN A 82 -12.24 -1.63 -27.27
C GLN A 82 -13.35 -2.63 -27.03
N ARG A 83 -13.08 -3.91 -27.33
CA ARG A 83 -13.94 -4.99 -26.81
C ARG A 83 -14.01 -4.84 -25.30
N PRO A 84 -15.21 -4.98 -24.68
CA PRO A 84 -15.32 -4.85 -23.24
C PRO A 84 -14.38 -5.87 -22.58
N PRO A 85 -13.68 -5.49 -21.50
CA PRO A 85 -12.79 -6.41 -20.80
C PRO A 85 -13.59 -7.62 -20.33
N LEU A 86 -13.10 -8.83 -20.57
CA LEU A 86 -13.74 -10.04 -20.05
C LEU A 86 -13.68 -10.02 -18.53
N CYS A 87 -14.80 -10.33 -17.88
CA CYS A 87 -14.85 -10.48 -16.43
C CYS A 87 -14.80 -11.96 -16.07
N LEU A 88 -13.71 -12.37 -15.41
CA LEU A 88 -13.58 -13.71 -14.86
C LEU A 88 -14.44 -13.81 -13.59
N GLY A 89 -15.28 -14.84 -13.50
CA GLY A 89 -16.02 -15.15 -12.28
C GLY A 89 -15.10 -15.34 -11.06
N PHE A 90 -15.52 -14.87 -9.91
CA PHE A 90 -14.73 -14.99 -8.68
C PHE A 90 -14.73 -16.42 -8.17
N ILE A 91 -13.56 -16.99 -7.85
CA ILE A 91 -13.43 -18.34 -7.32
C ILE A 91 -14.22 -18.46 -5.99
N PRO A 92 -15.26 -19.32 -5.89
CA PRO A 92 -16.18 -19.34 -4.75
C PRO A 92 -15.49 -19.52 -3.39
N ALA A 93 -14.45 -20.35 -3.32
CA ALA A 93 -13.67 -20.58 -2.11
C ALA A 93 -12.96 -19.30 -1.61
N LEU A 94 -12.41 -18.50 -2.53
CA LEU A 94 -11.77 -17.23 -2.21
C LEU A 94 -12.82 -16.20 -1.76
N LEU A 95 -13.99 -16.16 -2.41
CA LEU A 95 -15.07 -15.25 -2.03
C LEU A 95 -15.60 -15.57 -0.63
N LYS A 96 -15.76 -16.86 -0.31
CA LYS A 96 -16.15 -17.29 1.04
C LYS A 96 -15.13 -16.82 2.08
N ARG A 97 -13.83 -16.92 1.77
CA ARG A 97 -12.76 -16.47 2.67
C ARG A 97 -12.75 -14.94 2.85
N SER A 98 -12.95 -14.16 1.77
CA SER A 98 -12.99 -12.70 1.87
C SER A 98 -14.20 -12.21 2.67
N LYS A 99 -15.37 -12.86 2.53
CA LYS A 99 -16.57 -12.55 3.32
C LYS A 99 -16.34 -12.67 4.84
N VAL A 100 -15.52 -13.62 5.30
CA VAL A 100 -15.20 -13.75 6.73
C VAL A 100 -14.53 -12.49 7.27
N ALA A 101 -13.60 -11.90 6.50
CA ALA A 101 -12.95 -10.66 6.89
C ALA A 101 -13.94 -9.47 6.88
N LEU A 102 -14.80 -9.40 5.86
CA LEU A 102 -15.78 -8.32 5.71
C LEU A 102 -16.88 -8.32 6.78
N ASN A 103 -17.22 -9.48 7.36
CA ASN A 103 -18.24 -9.57 8.41
C ASN A 103 -17.81 -8.91 9.72
N ASN A 104 -16.50 -8.76 9.98
CA ASN A 104 -16.02 -8.13 11.22
C ASN A 104 -14.72 -7.32 10.98
N PRO A 105 -14.81 -6.19 10.25
CA PRO A 105 -13.64 -5.47 9.74
C PRO A 105 -12.78 -4.84 10.85
N SER A 106 -13.38 -4.51 11.99
CA SER A 106 -12.66 -3.95 13.14
C SER A 106 -11.77 -4.98 13.83
N SER A 107 -12.19 -6.25 13.82
CA SER A 107 -11.53 -7.37 14.49
C SER A 107 -10.41 -8.04 13.69
N ILE A 108 -10.25 -7.69 12.40
CA ILE A 108 -9.22 -8.30 11.56
C ILE A 108 -7.85 -8.03 12.20
N PRO A 109 -7.11 -9.09 12.59
CA PRO A 109 -5.79 -8.91 13.14
C PRO A 109 -4.86 -8.35 12.07
N LEU A 110 -3.77 -7.69 12.50
CA LEU A 110 -2.64 -7.43 11.61
C LEU A 110 -2.19 -8.74 10.96
N MET A 111 -1.61 -8.64 9.76
CA MET A 111 -1.16 -9.78 8.97
C MET A 111 -0.48 -10.84 9.85
N PRO A 112 -0.90 -12.13 9.77
CA PRO A 112 -0.31 -13.17 10.61
C PRO A 112 1.20 -13.27 10.37
N ARG A 113 1.99 -13.17 11.46
CA ARG A 113 3.47 -13.24 11.40
C ARG A 113 4.01 -14.47 10.66
N ARG A 114 3.26 -15.58 10.67
CA ARG A 114 3.63 -16.80 9.94
C ARG A 114 3.69 -16.57 8.44
N ILE A 115 2.69 -15.90 7.88
CA ILE A 115 2.63 -15.58 6.45
C ILE A 115 3.70 -14.53 6.14
N ASP A 116 3.85 -13.54 7.01
CA ASP A 116 4.86 -12.49 6.88
C ASP A 116 6.31 -13.05 6.77
N ASN A 117 6.60 -14.12 7.51
CA ASN A 117 7.90 -14.79 7.51
C ASN A 117 8.19 -15.62 6.25
N LEU A 118 7.17 -15.99 5.45
CA LEU A 118 7.38 -16.75 4.22
C LEU A 118 7.98 -15.88 3.11
N TYR A 119 7.72 -14.58 3.16
CA TYR A 119 8.11 -13.61 2.13
C TYR A 119 9.10 -12.60 2.72
N ARG A 120 10.25 -13.08 3.22
CA ARG A 120 11.29 -12.21 3.77
C ARG A 120 12.20 -11.70 2.66
N THR A 121 12.48 -10.41 2.66
CA THR A 121 13.49 -9.83 1.77
C THR A 121 14.79 -9.60 2.54
N HIS A 122 15.91 -9.66 1.82
CA HIS A 122 17.23 -9.31 2.33
C HIS A 122 17.73 -8.06 1.62
N GLY A 123 18.59 -7.28 2.28
CA GLY A 123 19.17 -6.05 1.74
C GLY A 123 18.66 -4.80 2.44
N GLU A 124 19.57 -3.83 2.61
CA GLU A 124 19.32 -2.55 3.31
C GLU A 124 18.17 -1.77 2.67
N GLU A 125 18.11 -1.77 1.34
CA GLU A 125 17.07 -1.11 0.55
C GLU A 125 15.65 -1.64 0.81
N THR A 126 15.50 -2.87 1.32
CA THR A 126 14.17 -3.47 1.58
C THR A 126 13.80 -3.49 3.06
N THR A 127 14.64 -2.93 3.93
CA THR A 127 14.43 -2.95 5.38
C THR A 127 13.14 -2.23 5.79
N PHE A 128 12.74 -1.20 5.04
CA PHE A 128 11.48 -0.48 5.25
C PHE A 128 10.27 -1.42 5.11
N LEU A 129 10.30 -2.43 4.24
CA LEU A 129 9.19 -3.39 4.08
C LEU A 129 9.01 -4.32 5.28
N SER A 130 10.02 -4.43 6.14
CA SER A 130 10.03 -5.35 7.29
C SER A 130 9.63 -4.68 8.61
N LYS A 131 9.70 -3.34 8.68
CA LYS A 131 9.46 -2.59 9.92
C LYS A 131 8.60 -1.38 9.63
N HIS A 132 7.70 -1.06 10.55
CA HIS A 132 6.98 0.21 10.46
C HIS A 132 7.94 1.39 10.65
N PRO A 133 7.81 2.45 9.82
CA PRO A 133 8.62 3.64 9.98
C PRO A 133 8.32 4.26 11.34
N LEU A 134 9.38 4.54 12.09
CA LEU A 134 9.27 5.20 13.38
C LEU A 134 9.17 6.72 13.17
N PRO A 135 8.41 7.42 14.00
CA PRO A 135 8.34 8.86 13.91
C PRO A 135 9.66 9.46 14.45
N ASN A 136 10.44 10.08 13.57
CA ASN A 136 11.85 10.47 13.75
C ASN A 136 12.07 11.99 13.82
N SER A 137 11.02 12.81 13.82
CA SER A 137 11.08 14.28 13.73
C SER A 137 10.71 14.98 15.04
N VAL A 138 11.13 16.25 15.21
CA VAL A 138 10.69 17.13 16.32
C VAL A 138 9.16 17.28 16.42
N ILE A 139 8.42 16.93 15.35
CA ILE A 139 6.95 16.84 15.34
C ILE A 139 6.45 15.93 16.47
N VAL A 140 7.17 14.85 16.78
CA VAL A 140 6.80 13.90 17.83
C VAL A 140 6.71 14.63 19.16
N ASN A 141 7.73 15.40 19.51
CA ASN A 141 7.75 16.17 20.74
C ASN A 141 6.64 17.23 20.74
N ALA A 142 6.46 17.96 19.63
CA ALA A 142 5.42 18.98 19.50
C ALA A 142 4.00 18.39 19.65
N SER A 143 3.77 17.19 19.14
CA SER A 143 2.48 16.47 19.22
C SER A 143 2.18 15.91 20.61
N GLN A 144 3.23 15.67 21.41
CA GLN A 144 3.16 15.05 22.74
C GLN A 144 3.13 16.06 23.89
N ASN A 145 3.46 17.33 23.65
CA ASN A 145 3.55 18.38 24.68
C ASN A 145 2.30 18.57 25.56
N ARG A 146 1.14 17.99 25.21
CA ARG A 146 -0.08 17.99 26.05
C ARG A 146 -0.23 16.76 26.94
N ALA A 147 0.51 15.68 26.72
CA ALA A 147 0.37 14.40 27.41
C ALA A 147 1.60 14.12 28.28
N LYS A 148 1.63 14.67 29.50
CA LYS A 148 2.78 14.61 30.43
C LYS A 148 3.15 13.19 30.97
N SER A 149 2.56 12.09 30.48
CA SER A 149 2.78 10.77 31.10
C SER A 149 2.71 9.52 30.21
N SER A 150 2.79 9.66 28.88
CA SER A 150 2.74 8.49 27.98
C SER A 150 4.13 8.03 27.55
N SER A 151 4.59 6.86 28.02
CA SER A 151 5.84 6.22 27.59
C SER A 151 5.82 5.68 26.14
N MET A 152 4.66 5.71 25.48
CA MET A 152 4.51 5.22 24.11
C MET A 152 4.41 6.38 23.11
N SER A 153 5.19 6.29 22.02
CA SER A 153 5.12 7.21 20.88
C SER A 153 3.82 6.99 20.08
N THR A 154 2.70 7.43 20.63
CA THR A 154 1.42 7.47 19.94
C THR A 154 0.93 8.91 19.85
N PRO A 155 0.21 9.29 18.78
CA PRO A 155 -0.40 10.61 18.71
C PRO A 155 -1.31 10.88 19.91
N SER A 156 -1.38 12.12 20.39
CA SER A 156 -2.09 12.43 21.64
C SER A 156 -3.62 12.34 21.51
N ASN A 157 -4.19 12.67 20.35
CA ASN A 157 -5.63 12.68 20.09
C ASN A 157 -6.19 11.28 19.73
N ARG A 158 -7.38 10.93 20.23
CA ARG A 158 -8.12 9.69 19.89
C ARG A 158 -8.26 9.47 18.38
N GLU A 159 -8.61 10.51 17.62
CA GLU A 159 -8.77 10.38 16.16
C GLU A 159 -7.43 10.18 15.47
N SER A 160 -6.38 10.89 15.91
CA SER A 160 -5.02 10.65 15.42
C SER A 160 -4.53 9.23 15.73
N LYS A 161 -4.83 8.68 16.91
CA LYS A 161 -4.51 7.28 17.24
C LYS A 161 -5.20 6.29 16.30
N LYS A 162 -6.47 6.54 15.95
CA LYS A 162 -7.20 5.70 14.97
C LYS A 162 -6.58 5.79 13.59
N LEU A 163 -6.25 7.00 13.12
CA LEU A 163 -5.62 7.21 11.82
C LEU A 163 -4.23 6.55 11.75
N ASP A 164 -3.42 6.67 12.80
CA ASP A 164 -2.12 5.99 12.90
C ASP A 164 -2.28 4.45 12.88
N LEU A 165 -3.30 3.91 13.56
CA LEU A 165 -3.61 2.49 13.51
C LEU A 165 -4.04 2.03 12.11
N ILE A 166 -4.87 2.81 11.42
CA ILE A 166 -5.29 2.55 10.04
C ILE A 166 -4.07 2.60 9.11
N GLY A 167 -3.20 3.60 9.26
CA GLY A 167 -1.93 3.70 8.55
C GLY A 167 -1.08 2.45 8.74
N ARG A 168 -0.89 1.99 9.99
CA ARG A 168 -0.08 0.80 10.32
C ARG A 168 -0.63 -0.47 9.66
N ARG A 169 -1.96 -0.61 9.65
CA ARG A 169 -2.63 -1.75 8.99
C ARG A 169 -2.40 -1.72 7.48
N HIS A 170 -2.59 -0.58 6.84
CA HIS A 170 -2.32 -0.43 5.40
C HIS A 170 -0.84 -0.65 5.08
N TYR A 171 0.07 -0.13 5.90
CA TYR A 171 1.50 -0.31 5.72
C TYR A 171 1.90 -1.78 5.77
N SER A 172 1.39 -2.53 6.77
CA SER A 172 1.66 -3.97 6.89
C SER A 172 1.14 -4.74 5.68
N LEU A 173 -0.08 -4.44 5.25
CA LEU A 173 -0.72 -5.12 4.12
C LEU A 173 0.01 -4.81 2.80
N ALA A 174 0.32 -3.54 2.54
CA ALA A 174 1.03 -3.10 1.36
C ALA A 174 2.46 -3.66 1.31
N SER A 175 3.18 -3.63 2.44
CA SER A 175 4.53 -4.20 2.52
C SER A 175 4.54 -5.71 2.34
N PHE A 176 3.53 -6.41 2.85
CA PHE A 176 3.34 -7.84 2.57
C PHE A 176 3.05 -8.08 1.08
N ALA A 177 2.14 -7.32 0.48
CA ALA A 177 1.79 -7.47 -0.93
C ALA A 177 2.98 -7.22 -1.86
N LEU A 178 3.81 -6.20 -1.59
CA LEU A 178 5.06 -5.95 -2.33
C LEU A 178 6.03 -7.13 -2.26
N ARG A 179 6.27 -7.66 -1.05
CA ARG A 179 7.15 -8.82 -0.87
C ARG A 179 6.56 -10.07 -1.54
N ASN A 180 5.25 -10.29 -1.44
CA ASN A 180 4.58 -11.38 -2.13
C ASN A 180 4.73 -11.26 -3.66
N SER A 181 4.54 -10.06 -4.23
CA SER A 181 4.76 -9.82 -5.67
C SER A 181 6.21 -10.10 -6.10
N ASN A 182 7.20 -9.68 -5.30
CA ASN A 182 8.61 -10.00 -5.57
C ASN A 182 8.85 -11.51 -5.66
N TYR A 183 8.28 -12.28 -4.72
CA TYR A 183 8.38 -13.73 -4.74
C TYR A 183 7.63 -14.36 -5.93
N LEU A 184 6.46 -13.84 -6.30
CA LEU A 184 5.74 -14.32 -7.49
C LEU A 184 6.58 -14.11 -8.76
N CYS A 185 7.19 -12.93 -8.94
CA CYS A 185 8.09 -12.67 -10.07
C CYS A 185 9.28 -13.65 -10.09
N ALA A 186 9.92 -13.88 -8.94
CA ALA A 186 11.04 -14.81 -8.84
C ALA A 186 10.62 -16.27 -9.15
N MET A 187 9.45 -16.69 -8.66
CA MET A 187 8.88 -18.01 -8.96
C MET A 187 8.57 -18.15 -10.45
N GLN A 188 7.98 -17.14 -11.07
CA GLN A 188 7.66 -17.14 -12.51
C GLN A 188 8.93 -17.19 -13.37
N ALA A 189 9.96 -16.44 -13.01
CA ALA A 189 11.26 -16.50 -13.68
C ALA A 189 11.88 -17.90 -13.62
N TYR A 190 11.80 -18.56 -12.45
CA TYR A 190 12.25 -19.94 -12.31
C TYR A 190 11.39 -20.94 -13.10
N THR A 191 10.06 -20.80 -13.07
CA THR A 191 9.15 -21.65 -13.87
C THR A 191 9.43 -21.50 -15.36
N ARG A 192 9.67 -20.28 -15.84
CA ARG A 192 10.09 -20.02 -17.23
C ARG A 192 11.37 -20.77 -17.57
N HIS A 193 12.39 -20.67 -16.71
CA HIS A 193 13.64 -21.41 -16.88
C HIS A 193 13.44 -22.92 -16.97
N VAL A 194 12.58 -23.49 -16.12
CA VAL A 194 12.25 -24.92 -16.17
C VAL A 194 11.54 -25.28 -17.47
N LEU A 195 10.57 -24.48 -17.92
CA LEU A 195 9.89 -24.71 -19.20
C LEU A 195 10.85 -24.62 -20.38
N LEU A 196 11.78 -23.68 -20.39
CA LEU A 196 12.79 -23.58 -21.46
C LEU A 196 13.70 -24.81 -21.50
N LYS A 197 14.06 -25.38 -20.34
CA LYS A 197 14.81 -26.64 -20.26
C LYS A 197 14.04 -27.86 -20.78
N MET A 198 12.71 -27.79 -20.89
CA MET A 198 11.92 -28.88 -21.47
C MET A 198 12.02 -28.95 -22.99
N LEU A 199 12.42 -27.87 -23.68
CA LEU A 199 12.45 -27.81 -25.15
C LEU A 199 13.18 -29.00 -25.80
N PRO A 200 14.40 -29.39 -25.40
CA PRO A 200 15.09 -30.53 -26.00
C PRO A 200 14.35 -31.87 -25.79
N VAL A 201 13.59 -31.99 -24.71
CA VAL A 201 12.76 -33.17 -24.43
C VAL A 201 11.56 -33.21 -25.36
N LEU A 202 10.99 -32.05 -25.69
CA LEU A 202 9.89 -31.94 -26.66
C LEU A 202 10.37 -32.27 -28.08
N ASP A 203 11.58 -31.84 -28.44
CA ASP A 203 12.18 -32.09 -29.75
C ASP A 203 12.43 -33.59 -30.00
N ALA A 204 12.69 -34.35 -28.94
CA ALA A 204 12.88 -35.80 -29.00
C ALA A 204 11.57 -36.60 -29.18
N LEU A 205 10.40 -35.95 -29.11
CA LEU A 205 9.11 -36.63 -29.29
C LEU A 205 8.87 -37.00 -30.77
N PRO A 206 8.10 -38.08 -31.00
CA PRO A 206 7.54 -38.37 -32.32
C PRO A 206 6.79 -37.18 -32.91
N ASP A 207 6.84 -37.02 -34.23
CA ASP A 207 6.30 -35.85 -34.95
C ASP A 207 4.84 -35.54 -34.58
N ASP A 208 4.00 -36.57 -34.41
CA ASP A 208 2.58 -36.44 -34.08
C ASP A 208 2.30 -35.89 -32.68
N LEU A 209 3.23 -36.11 -31.74
CA LEU A 209 3.15 -35.60 -30.37
C LEU A 209 3.92 -34.29 -30.19
N ARG A 210 4.99 -34.08 -30.96
CA ARG A 210 5.85 -32.91 -30.87
C ARG A 210 5.06 -31.63 -31.13
N ASP A 211 4.28 -31.58 -32.21
CA ASP A 211 3.51 -30.36 -32.57
C ASP A 211 2.54 -29.94 -31.45
N LYS A 212 1.84 -30.91 -30.85
CA LYS A 212 0.91 -30.66 -29.74
C LYS A 212 1.65 -30.20 -28.49
N ALA A 213 2.76 -30.86 -28.15
CA ALA A 213 3.53 -30.54 -26.96
C ALA A 213 4.19 -29.15 -27.08
N THR A 214 4.70 -28.79 -28.26
CA THR A 214 5.23 -27.46 -28.56
C THR A 214 4.15 -26.38 -28.47
N SER A 215 2.92 -26.68 -28.93
CA SER A 215 1.78 -25.76 -28.77
C SER A 215 1.45 -25.49 -27.29
N TYR A 216 1.39 -26.54 -26.44
CA TYR A 216 1.17 -26.37 -25.00
C TYR A 216 2.32 -25.63 -24.31
N HIS A 217 3.56 -25.88 -24.74
CA HIS A 217 4.73 -25.18 -24.24
C HIS A 217 4.65 -23.68 -24.56
N ALA A 218 4.30 -23.31 -25.78
CA ALA A 218 4.10 -21.92 -26.19
C ALA A 218 2.94 -21.25 -25.41
N GLU A 219 1.83 -21.96 -25.18
CA GLU A 219 0.71 -21.47 -24.36
C GLU A 219 1.14 -21.25 -22.90
N ALA A 220 1.92 -22.18 -22.33
CA ALA A 220 2.43 -22.07 -20.97
C ALA A 220 3.41 -20.88 -20.81
N LEU A 221 4.29 -20.64 -21.79
CA LEU A 221 5.15 -19.45 -21.78
C LEU A 221 4.34 -18.16 -21.84
N SER A 222 3.33 -18.11 -22.71
CA SER A 222 2.42 -16.95 -22.80
C SER A 222 1.70 -16.70 -21.48
N LEU A 223 1.23 -17.76 -20.81
CA LEU A 223 0.59 -17.65 -19.49
C LEU A 223 1.54 -17.04 -18.46
N LEU A 224 2.82 -17.48 -18.42
CA LEU A 224 3.81 -16.91 -17.50
C LEU A 224 4.08 -15.43 -17.74
N ASP A 225 4.06 -14.97 -18.99
CA ASP A 225 4.21 -13.54 -19.31
C ASP A 225 3.08 -12.72 -18.68
N TYR A 226 1.84 -13.20 -18.82
CA TYR A 226 0.69 -12.54 -18.20
C TYR A 226 0.69 -12.60 -16.68
N GLU A 227 1.12 -13.72 -16.09
CA GLU A 227 1.26 -13.81 -14.63
C GLU A 227 2.34 -12.86 -14.10
N THR A 228 3.42 -12.64 -14.85
CA THR A 228 4.48 -11.69 -14.52
C THR A 228 3.95 -10.25 -14.56
N ILE A 229 3.22 -9.90 -15.61
CA ILE A 229 2.53 -8.60 -15.71
C ILE A 229 1.53 -8.41 -14.56
N ALA A 230 0.76 -9.45 -14.20
CA ALA A 230 -0.15 -9.38 -13.08
C ALA A 230 0.56 -9.16 -11.74
N ALA A 231 1.73 -9.79 -11.53
CA ALA A 231 2.55 -9.56 -10.35
C ALA A 231 3.10 -8.13 -10.28
N GLN A 232 3.52 -7.55 -11.43
CA GLN A 232 3.91 -6.15 -11.54
C GLN A 232 2.76 -5.20 -11.20
N HIS A 233 1.57 -5.41 -11.76
CA HIS A 233 0.38 -4.62 -11.42
C HIS A 233 0.03 -4.69 -9.93
N ALA A 234 0.16 -5.87 -9.33
CA ALA A 234 -0.05 -6.04 -7.88
C ALA A 234 1.02 -5.29 -7.07
N ALA A 235 2.28 -5.27 -7.51
CA ALA A 235 3.34 -4.49 -6.89
C ALA A 235 3.06 -2.98 -6.98
N ASP A 236 2.66 -2.47 -8.14
CA ASP A 236 2.29 -1.06 -8.32
C ASP A 236 1.12 -0.63 -7.44
N ALA A 237 0.08 -1.46 -7.37
CA ALA A 237 -1.06 -1.23 -6.49
C ALA A 237 -0.63 -1.21 -5.01
N ALA A 238 0.24 -2.14 -4.61
CA ALA A 238 0.77 -2.20 -3.26
C ALA A 238 1.66 -0.99 -2.93
N SER A 239 2.50 -0.52 -3.86
CA SER A 239 3.29 0.72 -3.72
C SER A 239 2.41 1.93 -3.46
N ARG A 240 1.31 2.08 -4.19
CA ARG A 240 0.33 3.18 -3.99
C ARG A 240 -0.37 3.07 -2.63
N GLN A 241 -0.68 1.85 -2.18
CA GLN A 241 -1.22 1.63 -0.83
C GLN A 241 -0.19 1.96 0.26
N LEU A 242 1.09 1.66 0.02
CA LEU A 242 2.16 1.99 0.95
C LEU A 242 2.34 3.51 1.08
N ALA A 243 2.34 4.23 -0.03
CA ALA A 243 2.34 5.71 -0.04
C ALA A 243 1.13 6.27 0.73
N THR A 244 -0.06 5.73 0.49
CA THR A 244 -1.28 6.10 1.25
C THR A 244 -1.13 5.83 2.75
N ALA A 245 -0.50 4.71 3.12
CA ALA A 245 -0.25 4.38 4.52
C ALA A 245 0.71 5.36 5.20
N VAL A 246 1.80 5.73 4.52
CA VAL A 246 2.76 6.75 5.01
C VAL A 246 2.08 8.10 5.16
N PHE A 247 1.27 8.51 4.18
CA PHE A 247 0.46 9.73 4.25
C PHE A 247 -0.45 9.73 5.49
N LEU A 248 -1.23 8.66 5.70
CA LEU A 248 -2.13 8.55 6.86
C LEU A 248 -1.38 8.62 8.19
N HIS A 249 -0.19 8.00 8.26
CA HIS A 249 0.69 8.13 9.41
C HIS A 249 1.11 9.57 9.65
N ARG A 250 1.70 10.24 8.64
CA ARG A 250 2.13 11.63 8.77
C ARG A 250 0.97 12.53 9.18
N HIS A 251 -0.17 12.39 8.53
CA HIS A 251 -1.37 13.16 8.83
C HIS A 251 -1.84 12.98 10.27
N ALA A 252 -1.83 11.75 10.78
CA ALA A 252 -2.20 11.46 12.17
C ALA A 252 -1.35 12.24 13.18
N TRP A 253 -0.03 12.30 12.96
CA TRP A 253 0.92 13.01 13.82
C TRP A 253 0.81 14.53 13.65
N LEU A 254 0.78 15.01 12.42
CA LEU A 254 0.76 16.44 12.09
C LEU A 254 -0.54 17.15 12.48
N ARG A 255 -1.67 16.44 12.53
CA ARG A 255 -2.95 17.00 12.98
C ARG A 255 -2.90 17.56 14.40
N THR A 256 -2.04 17.00 15.24
CA THR A 256 -1.84 17.46 16.63
C THR A 256 -0.69 18.45 16.76
N ALA A 257 0.12 18.64 15.72
CA ALA A 257 1.18 19.62 15.69
C ALA A 257 0.58 21.02 15.42
N ASN A 258 1.01 22.02 16.19
CA ASN A 258 0.55 23.41 16.05
C ASN A 258 1.23 24.12 14.86
N ILE A 259 1.08 23.56 13.67
CA ILE A 259 1.69 24.03 12.41
C ILE A 259 0.62 24.60 11.47
N THR A 260 1.03 25.43 10.50
CA THR A 260 0.12 25.95 9.47
C THR A 260 -0.30 24.82 8.52
N ASP A 261 -1.46 24.96 7.88
CA ASP A 261 -1.95 23.99 6.91
C ASP A 261 -1.01 23.85 5.70
N ASN A 262 -0.42 24.96 5.23
CA ASN A 262 0.58 24.95 4.16
C ASN A 262 1.83 24.13 4.55
N ALA A 263 2.37 24.33 5.76
CA ALA A 263 3.50 23.53 6.23
C ALA A 263 3.11 22.05 6.41
N ARG A 264 1.90 21.78 6.89
CA ARG A 264 1.38 20.42 7.04
C ARG A 264 1.35 19.69 5.69
N ASN A 265 0.70 20.26 4.68
CA ASN A 265 0.58 19.63 3.36
C ASN A 265 1.96 19.36 2.75
N ARG A 266 2.89 20.31 2.83
CA ARG A 266 4.27 20.14 2.34
C ARG A 266 5.02 19.00 3.03
N ILE A 267 4.80 18.80 4.34
CA ILE A 267 5.44 17.72 5.09
C ILE A 267 4.76 16.38 4.79
N GLU A 268 3.43 16.35 4.66
CA GLU A 268 2.67 15.16 4.28
C GLU A 268 3.13 14.61 2.92
N ASP A 269 3.29 15.49 1.94
CA ASP A 269 3.68 15.17 0.55
C ASP A 269 5.20 15.03 0.34
N SER A 270 6.01 15.09 1.40
CA SER A 270 7.46 14.91 1.28
C SER A 270 7.81 13.49 0.78
N PRO A 271 8.96 13.28 0.11
CA PRO A 271 9.40 11.93 -0.25
C PRO A 271 9.51 11.01 0.99
N PHE A 272 9.38 9.71 0.77
CA PHE A 272 9.60 8.68 1.80
C PHE A 272 10.91 7.95 1.48
N ASP A 273 11.88 8.03 2.40
CA ASP A 273 13.23 7.48 2.28
C ASP A 273 13.39 6.09 2.92
N GLY A 274 12.39 5.64 3.68
CA GLY A 274 12.43 4.35 4.38
C GLY A 274 13.16 4.37 5.73
N GLU A 275 13.85 5.46 6.09
CA GLU A 275 14.59 5.57 7.36
C GLU A 275 13.64 5.90 8.53
N GLY A 276 12.63 6.73 8.27
CA GLY A 276 11.68 7.16 9.27
C GLY A 276 10.37 7.64 8.67
N LEU A 277 9.43 8.01 9.53
CA LEU A 277 8.12 8.47 9.07
C LEU A 277 8.22 9.82 8.35
N PHE A 278 9.12 10.68 8.79
CA PHE A 278 9.33 12.02 8.25
C PHE A 278 10.69 12.08 7.55
N ALA A 279 10.75 12.77 6.42
CA ALA A 279 12.01 13.03 5.75
C ALA A 279 12.94 13.84 6.67
N SER A 280 14.25 13.65 6.56
CA SER A 280 15.26 14.40 7.31
C SER A 280 15.11 15.93 7.18
N SER A 281 14.69 16.42 6.01
CA SER A 281 14.43 17.84 5.73
C SER A 281 13.18 18.43 6.43
N THR A 282 12.38 17.59 7.09
CA THR A 282 11.16 18.01 7.79
C THR A 282 11.48 18.96 8.94
N ASP A 283 12.54 18.66 9.71
CA ASP A 283 12.91 19.46 10.88
C ASP A 283 13.41 20.85 10.47
N GLU A 284 14.20 20.93 9.39
CA GLU A 284 14.64 22.20 8.80
C GLU A 284 13.46 23.03 8.30
N SER A 285 12.49 22.39 7.65
CA SER A 285 11.27 23.05 7.18
C SER A 285 10.45 23.60 8.34
N LEU A 286 10.39 22.90 9.47
CA LEU A 286 9.68 23.36 10.67
C LEU A 286 10.39 24.52 11.36
N ASP A 287 11.72 24.46 11.49
CA ASP A 287 12.52 25.55 12.05
C ASP A 287 12.37 26.83 11.21
N ASN A 288 12.46 26.73 9.89
CA ASN A 288 12.23 27.85 8.98
C ASN A 288 10.82 28.45 9.13
N ASN A 289 9.79 27.61 9.24
CA ASN A 289 8.42 28.07 9.52
C ASN A 289 8.31 28.77 10.87
N GLN A 290 9.01 28.28 11.90
CA GLN A 290 9.04 28.91 13.22
C GLN A 290 9.74 30.26 13.18
N LYS A 291 10.88 30.38 12.47
CA LYS A 291 11.60 31.63 12.25
C LYS A 291 10.74 32.66 11.52
N MET A 292 10.08 32.26 10.42
CA MET A 292 9.15 33.14 9.69
C MET A 292 8.00 33.62 10.59
N ARG A 293 7.42 32.73 11.41
CA ARG A 293 6.38 33.11 12.37
C ARG A 293 6.88 34.11 13.42
N LYS A 294 8.10 33.91 13.94
CA LYS A 294 8.71 34.85 14.90
C LYS A 294 8.97 36.21 14.25
N ALA A 295 9.50 36.24 13.02
CA ALA A 295 9.74 37.46 12.26
C ALA A 295 8.43 38.20 11.93
N ALA A 296 7.39 37.50 11.47
CA ALA A 296 6.08 38.09 11.21
C ALA A 296 5.47 38.72 12.48
N LYS A 297 5.63 38.06 13.64
CA LYS A 297 5.21 38.61 14.94
C LYS A 297 5.99 39.86 15.34
N SER A 298 7.31 39.92 15.10
CA SER A 298 8.07 41.14 15.39
C SER A 298 7.62 42.31 14.52
N TYR A 299 7.39 42.10 13.22
CA TYR A 299 6.88 43.17 12.34
C TYR A 299 5.47 43.64 12.72
N ALA A 300 4.58 42.72 13.13
CA ALA A 300 3.24 43.09 13.61
C ALA A 300 3.29 43.99 14.86
N TYR A 301 4.25 43.75 15.76
CA TYR A 301 4.42 44.56 16.97
C TYR A 301 4.87 46.00 16.64
N TYR A 302 5.78 46.17 15.67
CA TYR A 302 6.21 47.50 15.22
C TYR A 302 5.12 48.24 14.41
N GLY A 303 4.31 47.52 13.62
CA GLY A 303 3.20 48.10 12.85
C GLY A 303 1.98 48.53 13.68
N ALA A 304 1.76 47.93 14.86
CA ALA A 304 0.64 48.29 15.74
C ALA A 304 0.85 49.62 16.49
N SER A 305 2.08 50.13 16.55
CA SER A 305 2.40 51.37 17.29
C SER A 305 1.98 52.68 16.58
N LYS A 306 1.51 52.62 15.33
CA LYS A 306 1.04 53.79 14.57
C LYS A 306 -0.23 53.56 13.74
N GLN A 307 -1.06 52.58 14.09
CA GLN A 307 -2.44 52.62 13.61
C GLN A 307 -3.19 53.69 14.41
N CYS A 308 -3.12 54.92 13.88
CA CYS A 308 -4.12 55.94 14.11
C CYS A 308 -5.49 55.27 14.19
N SER A 309 -6.19 55.53 15.28
CA SER A 309 -7.60 55.25 15.46
C SER A 309 -8.43 56.04 14.44
N PHE A 310 -8.32 55.72 13.16
CA PHE A 310 -9.39 56.00 12.21
C PHE A 310 -10.51 55.02 12.54
N ARG A 311 -11.34 55.42 13.52
CA ARG A 311 -12.70 54.93 13.62
C ARG A 311 -13.34 55.17 12.27
N PHE A 312 -13.38 54.16 11.41
CA PHE A 312 -14.50 54.05 10.50
C PHE A 312 -15.72 53.85 11.38
N GLN A 313 -16.34 54.97 11.74
CA GLN A 313 -17.68 55.03 12.28
C GLN A 313 -18.57 54.50 11.16
N GLN A 314 -18.70 53.17 11.11
CA GLN A 314 -19.62 52.50 10.22
C GLN A 314 -21.01 52.88 10.74
N GLN A 315 -21.53 54.00 10.25
CA GLN A 315 -22.93 54.36 10.41
C GLN A 315 -23.72 53.22 9.78
N GLN A 316 -24.30 52.36 10.62
CA GLN A 316 -25.27 51.39 10.16
C GLN A 316 -26.48 52.17 9.66
N PRO A 317 -26.89 52.03 8.39
CA PRO A 317 -28.13 52.62 7.93
C PRO A 317 -29.29 51.89 8.63
N SER A 318 -29.95 52.59 9.54
CA SER A 318 -31.18 52.14 10.20
C SER A 318 -32.35 52.23 9.21
N TRP A 319 -32.46 51.28 8.28
CA TRP A 319 -33.66 51.16 7.46
C TRP A 319 -34.57 50.07 8.04
N HIS A 320 -35.63 50.56 8.69
CA HIS A 320 -36.96 49.97 8.80
C HIS A 320 -37.14 48.59 9.45
N ARG A 321 -37.40 48.69 10.75
CA ARG A 321 -38.37 47.90 11.50
C ARG A 321 -39.80 48.40 11.20
N SER A 322 -40.61 47.65 10.44
CA SER A 322 -42.09 47.60 10.62
C SER A 322 -42.79 46.61 9.67
N ASN A 323 -43.88 46.01 10.17
CA ASN A 323 -44.90 45.14 9.54
C ASN A 323 -44.53 43.65 9.52
N GLN A 324 -44.84 42.86 10.54
CA GLN A 324 -46.17 42.46 11.07
C GLN A 324 -47.10 41.84 10.02
N ALA A 325 -47.64 40.67 10.41
CA ALA A 325 -48.81 39.98 9.90
C ALA A 325 -48.67 39.21 8.58
N TYR A 326 -48.43 37.90 8.67
CA TYR A 326 -49.42 36.93 8.20
C TYR A 326 -49.39 35.70 9.10
N GLN A 327 -50.41 35.62 9.95
CA GLN A 327 -50.88 34.37 10.54
C GLN A 327 -51.31 33.46 9.39
N HIS A 328 -50.91 32.19 9.39
CA HIS A 328 -51.83 31.11 9.05
C HIS A 328 -51.36 29.79 9.67
N ARG A 329 -52.29 29.25 10.46
CA ARG A 329 -52.40 27.90 11.01
C ARG A 329 -51.98 26.81 10.01
N ASN A 330 -51.34 25.74 10.48
CA ASN A 330 -52.05 24.48 10.73
C ASN A 330 -51.21 23.45 11.51
N PRO A 331 -51.88 22.45 12.13
CA PRO A 331 -51.40 21.76 13.31
C PRO A 331 -51.06 20.29 13.06
N GLY A 332 -50.44 19.69 14.07
CA GLY A 332 -50.53 18.26 14.33
C GLY A 332 -49.30 17.47 13.87
N CYS A 333 -48.58 16.93 14.85
CA CYS A 333 -48.63 15.49 15.11
C CYS A 333 -47.74 15.11 16.30
N TYR A 334 -48.39 14.58 17.33
CA TYR A 334 -47.95 13.54 18.25
C TYR A 334 -46.59 13.67 18.93
N SER A 335 -46.65 14.24 20.14
CA SER A 335 -45.92 13.76 21.30
C SER A 335 -46.16 12.27 21.54
N GLN A 336 -45.08 11.48 21.58
CA GLN A 336 -45.05 10.18 22.25
C GLN A 336 -44.13 10.24 23.49
N PRO A 337 -44.48 9.50 24.55
CA PRO A 337 -43.84 9.62 25.85
C PRO A 337 -42.59 8.76 25.96
N ALA A 338 -41.67 9.26 26.79
CA ALA A 338 -40.52 8.53 27.29
C ALA A 338 -40.95 7.25 28.03
N SER A 339 -40.53 6.10 27.52
CA SER A 339 -40.44 4.87 28.29
C SER A 339 -39.01 4.68 28.77
N SER A 340 -38.84 4.91 30.07
CA SER A 340 -37.70 4.49 30.86
C SER A 340 -37.67 2.96 30.91
N GLN A 341 -36.62 2.35 30.36
CA GLN A 341 -36.23 0.98 30.70
C GLN A 341 -34.84 0.97 31.34
N PRO A 342 -34.67 0.27 32.48
CA PRO A 342 -33.39 0.12 33.14
C PRO A 342 -32.55 -0.96 32.46
N PHE A 343 -31.40 -0.58 31.92
CA PHE A 343 -30.40 -1.53 31.45
C PHE A 343 -29.77 -2.27 32.65
N HIS A 344 -30.13 -3.54 32.81
CA HIS A 344 -29.43 -4.50 33.64
C HIS A 344 -27.99 -4.66 33.14
N ARG A 345 -27.06 -4.27 34.00
CA ARG A 345 -25.61 -4.38 33.84
C ARG A 345 -25.20 -5.83 34.12
N HIS A 346 -25.14 -6.68 33.09
CA HIS A 346 -24.48 -7.98 33.22
C HIS A 346 -22.95 -7.79 33.16
N SER A 347 -22.33 -7.88 34.32
CA SER A 347 -20.89 -8.07 34.47
C SER A 347 -20.50 -9.44 33.93
N VAL A 348 -19.94 -9.49 32.73
CA VAL A 348 -19.22 -10.67 32.25
C VAL A 348 -17.85 -10.66 32.94
N GLN A 349 -17.78 -11.42 34.03
CA GLN A 349 -16.54 -11.82 34.67
C GLN A 349 -15.67 -12.57 33.66
N SER A 350 -14.49 -12.03 33.39
CA SER A 350 -13.38 -12.67 32.73
C SER A 350 -12.96 -13.93 33.51
N ARG A 351 -13.32 -15.11 33.00
CA ARG A 351 -12.60 -16.35 33.32
C ARG A 351 -11.28 -16.35 32.58
N GLN A 352 -10.26 -15.83 33.25
CA GLN A 352 -8.86 -16.05 32.94
C GLN A 352 -8.35 -17.12 33.92
N ARG A 353 -8.24 -18.37 33.45
CA ARG A 353 -7.51 -19.52 34.02
C ARG A 353 -7.61 -20.64 32.99
N GLN A 354 -6.52 -21.00 32.33
CA GLN A 354 -5.73 -22.25 32.48
C GLN A 354 -5.46 -22.73 31.03
N CYS A 355 -4.34 -23.26 30.58
CA CYS A 355 -3.15 -23.81 31.21
C CYS A 355 -1.95 -23.53 30.29
N GLN A 356 -0.86 -23.00 30.86
CA GLN A 356 0.47 -23.35 30.39
C GLN A 356 0.72 -24.80 30.81
N SER A 357 0.99 -25.69 29.85
CA SER A 357 1.73 -26.92 30.15
C SER A 357 2.92 -26.99 29.20
N SER A 358 4.04 -26.51 29.73
CA SER A 358 5.38 -26.85 29.26
C SER A 358 5.54 -28.36 29.43
N ARG A 359 5.59 -29.12 28.34
CA ARG A 359 6.22 -30.44 28.35
C ARG A 359 7.67 -30.28 27.90
N ARG A 360 8.55 -30.19 28.90
CA ARG A 360 9.96 -30.55 28.79
C ARG A 360 10.03 -32.01 28.35
N PHE A 361 10.65 -32.27 27.21
CA PHE A 361 11.20 -33.59 26.91
C PHE A 361 12.64 -33.62 27.43
N ASP A 362 12.82 -34.25 28.58
CA ASP A 362 14.13 -34.75 29.02
C ASP A 362 14.49 -35.95 28.14
N ARG A 363 15.56 -35.82 27.35
CA ARG A 363 16.22 -36.95 26.71
C ARG A 363 17.48 -37.25 27.51
N LYS A 364 17.34 -38.13 28.52
CA LYS A 364 18.49 -38.79 29.15
C LYS A 364 19.05 -39.82 28.17
N GLN A 365 20.25 -39.57 27.68
CA GLN A 365 21.16 -40.63 27.23
C GLN A 365 21.69 -41.37 28.46
N LYS A 366 21.63 -42.69 28.44
CA LYS A 366 22.50 -43.56 29.26
C LYS A 366 22.68 -44.89 28.53
N ALA A 367 23.95 -45.24 28.39
CA ALA A 367 24.55 -46.53 28.02
C ALA A 367 24.24 -47.06 26.62
#